data_AF-A0A2J6RBP1-F1
#
_entry.id   AF-A0A2J6RBP1-F1
#
_cell.length_a   1.000
_cell.length_b   1.000
_cell.length_c   1.000
_cell.angle_alpha   90.00
_cell.angle_beta   90.00
_cell.angle_gamma   90.00
#
_symmetry.space_group_name_H-M   'P 1'
#
loop_
_entity.id
_entity.type
_entity.pdbx_description
1 polymer ?
#
loop_
_entity_poly.entity_id
_entity_poly.type
_entity_poly.pdbx_seq_one_letter_code
_entity_poly.pdbx_strand_id
1 'polypeptide(L)'
;MEFPLALTLSSLSNTDLSASNVVQNIKMLLTYARSQKIPVFYSLHQNYVQGHYEGWQHLTKLNAAIKELHVFAEGFGGTIFEEFKPVIENGDVVASKHWNMNGFENTDMNYQLRQRDTTHLVLAGFESHTCFESTARGTSELGYHVTLLG
;
A
#
# COMPACT_ATOMS: atom_id res chain seq x y z
N MET A 1 -20.87 -3.59 18.39
CA MET A 1 -19.61 -4.35 18.35
C MET A 1 -18.69 -3.60 17.42
N GLU A 2 -17.62 -3.00 17.95
CA GLU A 2 -16.54 -2.45 17.12
C GLU A 2 -15.78 -3.62 16.52
N PHE A 3 -15.65 -3.64 15.19
CA PHE A 3 -14.85 -4.64 14.51
C PHE A 3 -13.41 -4.11 14.38
N PRO A 4 -12.39 -4.98 14.52
CA PRO A 4 -11.01 -4.58 14.30
C PRO A 4 -10.86 -4.16 12.82
N LEU A 5 -10.57 -2.87 12.66
CA LEU A 5 -10.48 -2.15 11.39
C LEU A 5 -9.03 -1.70 11.19
N ALA A 6 -8.54 -1.77 9.95
CA ALA A 6 -7.27 -1.17 9.58
C ALA A 6 -7.37 -0.39 8.26
N LEU A 7 -6.57 0.66 8.14
CA LEU A 7 -6.46 1.46 6.93
C LEU A 7 -5.21 1.05 6.15
N THR A 8 -5.33 0.61 4.89
CA THR A 8 -4.15 0.39 4.06
C THR A 8 -3.83 1.61 3.19
N LEU A 9 -2.57 2.01 3.06
CA LEU A 9 -2.11 3.05 2.11
C LEU A 9 -1.14 2.46 1.07
N SER A 10 -1.44 2.65 -0.22
CA SER A 10 -0.54 2.29 -1.33
C SER A 10 0.46 3.41 -1.64
N SER A 11 1.66 3.05 -2.14
CA SER A 11 2.72 4.02 -2.41
C SER A 11 2.33 5.10 -3.42
N LEU A 12 2.76 6.31 -3.14
CA LEU A 12 2.60 7.52 -3.95
C LEU A 12 3.88 7.74 -4.81
N SER A 13 3.72 8.14 -6.07
CA SER A 13 4.83 8.68 -6.88
C SER A 13 4.89 10.21 -6.76
N ASN A 14 6.10 10.79 -6.82
CA ASN A 14 6.32 12.24 -6.65
C ASN A 14 5.61 13.11 -7.70
N THR A 15 5.25 12.53 -8.85
CA THR A 15 4.68 13.22 -10.00
C THR A 15 3.20 13.58 -9.86
N ASP A 16 2.46 12.97 -8.93
CA ASP A 16 1.00 13.10 -8.84
C ASP A 16 0.47 13.99 -7.70
N LEU A 17 1.37 14.50 -6.84
CA LEU A 17 0.94 15.25 -5.65
C LEU A 17 0.62 16.73 -5.92
N SER A 18 1.05 17.29 -7.04
CA SER A 18 0.93 18.72 -7.32
C SER A 18 -0.42 19.15 -7.91
N ALA A 19 -1.26 18.20 -8.35
CA ALA A 19 -2.47 18.49 -9.11
C ALA A 19 -3.80 18.17 -8.40
N SER A 20 -3.79 17.61 -7.18
CA SER A 20 -5.02 17.08 -6.56
C SER A 20 -5.14 17.33 -5.04
N ASN A 21 -6.37 17.41 -4.54
CA ASN A 21 -6.69 17.43 -3.10
C ASN A 21 -6.37 16.09 -2.39
N VAL A 22 -5.73 15.14 -3.07
CA VAL A 22 -5.43 13.79 -2.57
C VAL A 22 -4.55 13.85 -1.32
N VAL A 23 -3.51 14.69 -1.32
CA VAL A 23 -2.65 14.88 -0.14
C VAL A 23 -3.50 15.28 1.07
N GLN A 24 -4.40 16.26 0.88
CA GLN A 24 -5.26 16.73 1.96
C GLN A 24 -6.26 15.67 2.42
N ASN A 25 -6.83 14.90 1.50
CA ASN A 25 -7.75 13.81 1.82
C ASN A 25 -7.06 12.69 2.61
N ILE A 26 -5.86 12.30 2.21
CA ILE A 26 -5.04 11.32 2.95
C ILE A 26 -4.68 11.87 4.33
N LYS A 27 -4.30 13.15 4.46
CA LYS A 27 -4.07 13.79 5.76
C LYS A 27 -5.30 13.72 6.66
N MET A 28 -6.48 14.04 6.14
CA MET A 28 -7.75 13.95 6.88
C MET A 28 -8.04 12.52 7.32
N LEU A 29 -7.88 11.55 6.42
CA LEU A 29 -8.14 10.14 6.71
C LEU A 29 -7.18 9.58 7.76
N LEU A 30 -5.88 9.85 7.64
CA LEU A 30 -4.87 9.47 8.62
C LEU A 30 -5.15 10.10 9.99
N THR A 31 -5.49 11.39 10.01
CA THR A 31 -5.83 12.10 11.25
C THR A 31 -7.05 11.47 11.91
N TYR A 32 -8.09 11.18 11.13
CA TYR A 32 -9.30 10.55 11.63
C TYR A 32 -9.02 9.14 12.16
N ALA A 33 -8.36 8.29 11.37
CA ALA A 33 -8.00 6.92 11.76
C ALA A 33 -7.25 6.91 13.10
N ARG A 34 -6.22 7.76 13.23
CA ARG A 34 -5.41 7.89 14.45
C ARG A 34 -6.22 8.42 15.63
N SER A 35 -7.14 9.36 15.42
CA SER A 35 -8.03 9.85 16.48
C SER A 35 -8.94 8.76 17.05
N GLN A 36 -9.27 7.76 16.23
CA GLN A 36 -10.07 6.58 16.60
C GLN A 36 -9.21 5.37 16.98
N LYS A 37 -7.88 5.53 17.06
CA LYS A 37 -6.91 4.44 17.34
C LYS A 37 -6.99 3.28 16.34
N ILE A 38 -7.37 3.57 15.10
CA ILE A 38 -7.37 2.61 14.00
C ILE A 38 -5.92 2.52 13.48
N PRO A 39 -5.30 1.33 13.49
CA PRO A 39 -3.95 1.16 12.98
C PRO A 39 -3.90 1.34 11.46
N VAL A 40 -2.83 2.01 10.98
CA VAL A 40 -2.59 2.22 9.55
C VAL A 40 -1.51 1.27 9.05
N PHE A 41 -1.81 0.52 8.00
CA PHE A 41 -0.91 -0.40 7.35
C PHE A 41 -0.43 0.17 6.01
N TYR A 42 0.88 0.17 5.78
CA TYR A 42 1.46 0.71 4.56
C TYR A 42 1.84 -0.44 3.63
N SER A 43 1.30 -0.41 2.41
CA SER A 43 1.63 -1.33 1.33
C SER A 43 2.49 -0.59 0.31
N LEU A 44 3.75 -0.99 0.19
CA LEU A 44 4.71 -0.30 -0.67
C LEU A 44 5.22 -1.23 -1.77
N HIS A 45 5.36 -0.70 -2.97
CA HIS A 45 6.07 -1.40 -4.02
C HIS A 45 7.55 -1.58 -3.67
N GLN A 46 8.11 -2.70 -4.11
CA GLN A 46 9.54 -2.93 -4.08
C GLN A 46 10.25 -1.85 -4.91
N ASN A 47 11.23 -1.18 -4.32
CA ASN A 47 12.02 -0.22 -5.06
C ASN A 47 12.82 -0.91 -6.16
N TYR A 48 12.97 -0.23 -7.29
CA TYR A 48 13.89 -0.66 -8.32
C TYR A 48 15.33 -0.45 -7.85
N VAL A 49 16.14 -1.49 -7.98
CA VAL A 49 17.59 -1.46 -7.82
C VAL A 49 18.19 -2.21 -9.01
N GLN A 50 19.28 -1.68 -9.55
CA GLN A 50 19.97 -2.31 -10.67
C GLN A 50 20.32 -3.77 -10.34
N GLY A 51 19.94 -4.69 -11.22
CA GLY A 51 20.17 -6.12 -11.05
C GLY A 51 19.03 -6.89 -10.37
N HIS A 52 17.99 -6.25 -9.80
CA HIS A 52 16.86 -6.95 -9.15
C HIS A 52 16.19 -8.00 -10.06
N TYR A 53 16.11 -7.71 -11.35
CA TYR A 53 15.46 -8.55 -12.35
C TYR A 53 16.45 -9.33 -13.22
N GLU A 54 17.72 -9.43 -12.80
CA GLU A 54 18.73 -10.21 -13.52
C GLU A 54 18.49 -11.70 -13.30
N GLY A 55 18.62 -12.50 -14.37
CA GLY A 55 18.34 -13.94 -14.33
C GLY A 55 16.87 -14.35 -14.22
N TRP A 56 15.92 -13.42 -14.08
CA TRP A 56 14.49 -13.74 -14.05
C TRP A 56 14.01 -14.26 -15.41
N GLN A 57 13.39 -15.45 -15.43
CA GLN A 57 12.90 -16.09 -16.66
C GLN A 57 11.41 -15.82 -16.95
N HIS A 58 10.68 -15.29 -15.96
CA HIS A 58 9.23 -15.14 -16.00
C HIS A 58 8.80 -13.73 -15.58
N LEU A 59 9.36 -12.70 -16.23
CA LEU A 59 8.94 -11.32 -15.98
C LEU A 59 7.49 -11.14 -16.43
N THR A 60 6.66 -10.60 -15.54
CA THR A 60 5.37 -10.06 -15.95
C THR A 60 5.58 -8.80 -16.79
N LYS A 61 4.53 -8.36 -17.51
CA LYS A 61 4.57 -7.07 -18.24
C LYS A 61 4.91 -5.90 -17.33
N LEU A 62 4.39 -5.91 -16.10
CA LEU A 62 4.72 -4.91 -15.09
C LEU A 62 6.20 -4.95 -14.73
N ASN A 63 6.75 -6.14 -14.44
CA ASN A 63 8.17 -6.25 -14.06
C ASN A 63 9.10 -5.83 -15.20
N ALA A 64 8.75 -6.16 -16.45
CA ALA A 64 9.49 -5.70 -17.62
C ALA A 64 9.46 -4.17 -17.74
N ALA A 65 8.29 -3.55 -17.58
CA ALA A 65 8.16 -2.09 -17.61
C ALA A 65 8.92 -1.41 -16.46
N ILE A 66 8.85 -1.95 -15.23
CA ILE A 66 9.62 -1.46 -14.09
C ILE A 66 11.13 -1.57 -14.38
N LYS A 67 11.58 -2.69 -14.95
CA LYS A 67 12.98 -2.91 -15.33
C LYS A 67 13.47 -1.92 -16.39
N GLU A 68 12.65 -1.64 -17.40
CA GLU A 68 13.02 -0.75 -18.52
C GLU A 68 12.95 0.73 -18.14
N LEU A 69 11.91 1.14 -17.42
CA LEU A 69 11.62 2.53 -17.09
C LEU A 69 12.13 2.95 -15.71
N HIS A 70 12.68 2.01 -14.94
CA HIS A 70 13.15 2.21 -13.56
C HIS A 70 12.09 2.81 -12.62
N VAL A 71 10.83 2.40 -12.82
CA VAL A 71 9.72 2.80 -11.94
C VAL A 71 10.02 2.34 -10.50
N PHE A 72 9.71 3.15 -9.49
CA PHE A 72 10.07 2.92 -8.08
C PHE A 72 11.58 2.94 -7.76
N ALA A 73 12.45 3.45 -8.64
CA ALA A 73 13.81 3.82 -8.23
C ALA A 73 13.76 4.89 -7.12
N GLU A 74 14.87 5.08 -6.40
CA GLU A 74 14.95 6.13 -5.37
C GLU A 74 14.54 7.50 -5.94
N GLY A 75 13.61 8.18 -5.26
CA GLY A 75 13.03 9.44 -5.74
C GLY A 75 11.89 9.31 -6.76
N PHE A 76 11.57 8.09 -7.22
CA PHE A 76 10.50 7.78 -8.19
C PHE A 76 9.40 6.88 -7.59
N GLY A 77 9.03 7.11 -6.32
CA GLY A 77 7.99 6.35 -5.61
C GLY A 77 8.52 5.16 -4.79
N GLY A 78 7.61 4.34 -4.25
CA GLY A 78 7.96 3.22 -3.35
C GLY A 78 8.45 3.65 -1.96
N THR A 79 8.34 4.95 -1.64
CA THR A 79 8.72 5.55 -0.36
C THR A 79 7.51 6.24 0.27
N ILE A 80 7.48 6.29 1.60
CA ILE A 80 6.46 7.03 2.35
C ILE A 80 6.85 8.50 2.37
N PHE A 81 5.90 9.38 2.06
CA PHE A 81 6.10 10.83 2.17
C PHE A 81 6.28 11.23 3.63
N GLU A 82 7.11 12.25 3.86
CA GLU A 82 7.41 12.75 5.22
C GLU A 82 6.13 13.01 6.03
N GLU A 83 5.13 13.61 5.39
CA GLU A 83 3.85 13.99 5.99
C GLU A 83 2.95 12.78 6.34
N PHE A 84 3.25 11.60 5.80
CA PHE A 84 2.49 10.37 5.96
C PHE A 84 3.26 9.31 6.72
N LYS A 85 4.35 9.67 7.41
CA LYS A 85 5.14 8.72 8.18
C LYS A 85 4.26 7.92 9.17
N PRO A 86 4.56 6.63 9.36
CA PRO A 86 3.88 5.80 10.35
C PRO A 86 4.06 6.36 11.77
N VAL A 87 3.02 6.23 12.60
CA VAL A 87 3.04 6.55 14.03
C VAL A 87 3.00 5.24 14.82
N ILE A 88 4.14 4.85 15.40
CA ILE A 88 4.30 3.57 16.10
C ILE A 88 3.34 3.48 17.30
N GLU A 89 3.11 4.58 18.01
CA GLU A 89 2.23 4.67 19.16
C GLU A 89 0.75 4.45 18.79
N ASN A 90 0.37 4.68 17.54
CA ASN A 90 -0.96 4.36 17.01
C ASN A 90 -1.09 2.88 16.59
N GLY A 91 0.02 2.14 16.57
CA GLY A 91 0.07 0.78 16.03
C GLY A 91 0.17 0.74 14.50
N ASP A 92 0.65 1.81 13.87
CA ASP A 92 0.89 1.81 12.42
C ASP A 92 1.97 0.78 12.04
N VAL A 93 1.81 0.12 10.89
CA VAL A 93 2.66 -0.98 10.43
C VAL A 93 3.09 -0.74 8.99
N VAL A 94 4.38 -0.85 8.70
CA VAL A 94 4.87 -0.90 7.32
C VAL A 94 5.08 -2.36 6.95
N ALA A 95 4.27 -2.87 6.02
CA ALA A 95 4.42 -4.24 5.54
C ALA A 95 5.65 -4.38 4.62
N SER A 96 6.12 -5.60 4.45
CA SER A 96 7.14 -5.93 3.47
C SER A 96 6.68 -5.56 2.06
N LYS A 97 7.62 -5.12 1.23
CA LYS A 97 7.31 -4.59 -0.09
C LYS A 97 6.84 -5.66 -1.08
N HIS A 98 5.86 -5.31 -1.91
CA HIS A 98 5.32 -6.20 -2.93
C HIS A 98 5.98 -5.95 -4.30
N TRP A 99 6.17 -7.02 -5.06
CA TRP A 99 6.79 -6.98 -6.40
C TRP A 99 5.79 -6.74 -7.54
N ASN A 100 4.50 -6.96 -7.28
CA ASN A 100 3.42 -6.93 -8.28
C ASN A 100 2.28 -6.00 -7.85
N MET A 101 1.08 -6.12 -8.43
CA MET A 101 -0.03 -5.18 -8.20
C MET A 101 -0.74 -5.33 -6.84
N ASN A 102 -0.77 -6.55 -6.29
CA ASN A 102 -1.46 -6.84 -5.03
C ASN A 102 -0.52 -6.60 -3.83
N GLY A 103 -0.91 -5.69 -2.94
CA GLY A 103 -0.16 -5.37 -1.71
C GLY A 103 0.01 -6.53 -0.72
N PHE A 104 -0.78 -7.59 -0.85
CA PHE A 104 -0.74 -8.76 0.03
C PHE A 104 0.09 -9.92 -0.54
N GLU A 105 0.32 -9.91 -1.86
CA GLU A 105 0.93 -11.05 -2.54
C GLU A 105 2.43 -11.09 -2.26
N ASN A 106 2.89 -12.18 -1.64
CA ASN A 106 4.27 -12.37 -1.17
C ASN A 106 4.74 -11.28 -0.18
N THR A 107 3.83 -10.78 0.66
CA THR A 107 4.15 -9.86 1.75
C THR A 107 3.77 -10.42 3.12
N ASP A 108 4.26 -9.80 4.19
CA ASP A 108 3.85 -10.10 5.56
C ASP A 108 2.51 -9.42 5.97
N MET A 109 1.86 -8.68 5.07
CA MET A 109 0.63 -7.92 5.34
C MET A 109 -0.47 -8.80 5.93
N ASN A 110 -0.78 -9.92 5.27
CA ASN A 110 -1.82 -10.84 5.76
C ASN A 110 -1.46 -11.42 7.12
N TYR A 111 -0.19 -11.80 7.31
CA TYR A 111 0.28 -12.33 8.59
C TYR A 111 0.08 -11.30 9.71
N GLN A 112 0.53 -10.05 9.51
CA GLN A 112 0.42 -8.97 10.49
C GLN A 112 -1.04 -8.65 10.87
N LEU A 113 -1.96 -8.64 9.89
CA LEU A 113 -3.38 -8.39 10.11
C LEU A 113 -4.05 -9.55 10.87
N ARG A 114 -3.71 -10.80 10.54
CA ARG A 114 -4.22 -11.98 11.25
C ARG A 114 -3.74 -12.06 12.70
N GLN A 115 -2.49 -11.68 12.98
CA GLN A 115 -1.99 -11.60 14.36
C GLN A 115 -2.73 -10.58 15.23
N ARG A 116 -3.55 -9.70 14.62
CA ARG A 116 -4.35 -8.67 15.28
C ARG A 116 -5.86 -8.92 15.15
N ASP A 117 -6.24 -10.13 14.75
CA ASP A 117 -7.63 -10.53 14.49
C ASP A 117 -8.41 -9.54 13.60
N THR A 118 -7.71 -8.83 12.71
CA THR A 118 -8.35 -7.83 11.84
C THR A 118 -9.30 -8.53 10.88
N THR A 119 -10.51 -7.98 10.73
CA THR A 119 -11.56 -8.56 9.86
C THR A 119 -12.07 -7.55 8.84
N HIS A 120 -11.95 -6.25 9.12
CA HIS A 120 -12.41 -5.18 8.26
C HIS A 120 -11.23 -4.34 7.81
N LEU A 121 -11.22 -3.97 6.53
CA LEU A 121 -10.17 -3.17 5.94
C LEU A 121 -10.78 -2.02 5.15
N VAL A 122 -10.33 -0.82 5.45
CA VAL A 122 -10.53 0.33 4.57
C VAL A 122 -9.28 0.45 3.72
N LEU A 123 -9.43 0.30 2.41
CA LEU A 123 -8.32 0.57 1.49
C LEU A 123 -8.48 2.01 1.01
N ALA A 124 -7.44 2.81 1.21
CA ALA A 124 -7.31 4.12 0.61
C ALA A 124 -5.94 4.23 -0.04
N GLY A 125 -5.84 5.04 -1.07
CA GLY A 125 -4.58 5.15 -1.77
C GLY A 125 -4.77 5.89 -3.06
N PHE A 126 -3.65 6.04 -3.75
CA PHE A 126 -3.63 6.72 -5.01
C PHE A 126 -2.64 5.99 -5.91
N GLU A 127 -3.17 5.52 -7.04
CA GLU A 127 -2.56 5.15 -8.31
C GLU A 127 -3.49 4.13 -9.00
N SER A 128 -3.30 3.97 -10.32
CA SER A 128 -4.17 3.27 -11.29
C SER A 128 -5.22 2.30 -10.73
N HIS A 129 -6.45 2.41 -11.25
CA HIS A 129 -7.57 1.48 -11.00
C HIS A 129 -7.11 0.03 -10.79
N THR A 130 -6.13 -0.43 -11.58
CA THR A 130 -5.52 -1.75 -11.52
C THR A 130 -4.87 -2.16 -10.18
N CYS A 131 -3.98 -1.36 -9.57
CA CYS A 131 -3.31 -1.78 -8.32
C CYS A 131 -4.29 -1.81 -7.15
N PHE A 132 -5.15 -0.79 -7.10
CA PHE A 132 -6.16 -0.64 -6.07
C PHE A 132 -7.20 -1.77 -6.16
N GLU A 133 -7.72 -2.05 -7.35
CA GLU A 133 -8.65 -3.17 -7.59
C GLU A 133 -8.00 -4.53 -7.35
N SER A 134 -6.73 -4.72 -7.77
CA SER A 134 -6.02 -5.98 -7.55
C SER A 134 -5.84 -6.26 -6.06
N THR A 135 -5.50 -5.23 -5.28
CA THR A 135 -5.38 -5.35 -3.83
C THR A 135 -6.74 -5.60 -3.19
N ALA A 136 -7.77 -4.84 -3.56
CA ALA A 136 -9.13 -5.03 -3.07
C ALA A 136 -9.66 -6.45 -3.31
N ARG A 137 -9.46 -6.98 -4.52
CA ARG A 137 -9.87 -8.34 -4.88
C ARG A 137 -9.12 -9.38 -4.07
N GLY A 138 -7.77 -9.33 -4.07
CA GLY A 138 -6.96 -10.30 -3.34
C GLY A 138 -7.25 -10.26 -1.83
N THR A 139 -7.51 -9.08 -1.28
CA THR A 139 -7.88 -8.90 0.12
C THR A 139 -9.26 -9.50 0.43
N SER A 140 -10.25 -9.31 -0.46
CA SER A 140 -11.58 -9.91 -0.31
C SER A 140 -11.52 -11.44 -0.40
N GLU A 141 -10.68 -11.99 -1.28
CA GLU A 141 -10.46 -13.44 -1.42
C GLU A 141 -9.81 -14.06 -0.17
N LEU A 142 -9.02 -13.29 0.57
CA LEU A 142 -8.49 -13.69 1.88
C LEU A 142 -9.54 -13.65 3.00
N GLY A 143 -10.78 -13.22 2.73
CA GLY A 143 -11.89 -13.24 3.68
C GLY A 143 -12.02 -11.98 4.56
N TYR A 144 -11.41 -10.86 4.16
CA TYR A 144 -11.62 -9.57 4.83
C TYR A 144 -12.83 -8.83 4.26
N HIS A 145 -13.49 -8.04 5.10
CA HIS A 145 -14.53 -7.10 4.68
C HIS A 145 -13.90 -5.80 4.19
N VAL A 146 -13.89 -5.60 2.87
CA VAL A 146 -13.19 -4.50 2.24
C VAL A 146 -14.13 -3.33 1.95
N THR A 147 -13.75 -2.13 2.40
CA THR A 147 -14.34 -0.85 2.00
C THR A 147 -13.31 -0.07 1.20
N LEU A 148 -13.70 0.41 0.02
CA LEU A 148 -12.85 1.22 -0.84
C LEU A 148 -13.17 2.70 -0.65
N LEU A 149 -12.12 3.50 -0.41
CA LEU A 149 -12.20 4.96 -0.44
C LEU A 149 -11.37 5.47 -1.63
N GLY A 150 -12.05 6.00 -2.64
CA GLY A 150 -11.48 6.62 -3.83
C GLY A 150 -11.75 8.12 -3.91
#